data_AF-A0A6B3USL4-F1
#
_entry.id   AF-A0A6B3USL4-F1
#
_cell.length_a   1.000
_cell.length_b   1.000
_cell.length_c   1.000
_cell.angle_alpha   90.00
_cell.angle_beta   90.00
_cell.angle_gamma   90.00
#
_symmetry.space_group_name_H-M   'P 1'
#
loop_
_entity.id
_entity.type
_entity.pdbx_description
1 polymer ?
#
loop_
_entity_poly.entity_id
_entity_poly.type
_entity_poly.pdbx_seq_one_letter_code
_entity_poly.pdbx_strand_id
1 'polypeptide(L)'
;MTSTAKAQTVFPPLEAGKFLQDCGAPDAAPDICRAREAVSAAEAKRRLGDQDVAMWRKGDRFRVVARNPAEVVSLAGGLAAPMARIDGTDLWSFTARIPRLDEAVIDFLVIPSADQPPLTAWRGPKAPPAAAFNPELKGQVVWDEVDSPALGEKRTLTVYLPPDFDRTRTYPVAYVADGSGVAYYARIVEPAIVAGRLPPVVLVGLESGAKRTTDYLLGWEASDAGFEKHEAFLLNEVMPRAERLYGASSRREQRLLIGKSNGGAWALDTALRHPDLFAQAAPMALGAGRAAGVDRPGRPRLFMATGVLDSFIRRSRVVAERAAKSGDELVFRTPVSGHGDVFYQDLLVEALAWAFGGGVRPS
;
A
#
# COMPACT_ATOMS: atom_id res chain seq x y z
N MET A 1 -47.50 -20.33 -5.80
CA MET A 1 -46.49 -20.37 -4.72
C MET A 1 -45.16 -20.73 -5.35
N THR A 2 -44.41 -19.72 -5.79
CA THR A 2 -43.10 -19.88 -6.43
C THR A 2 -42.04 -20.13 -5.37
N SER A 3 -41.40 -21.30 -5.46
CA SER A 3 -40.24 -21.70 -4.67
C SER A 3 -39.19 -20.59 -4.66
N THR A 4 -39.09 -19.88 -3.54
CA THR A 4 -37.94 -19.02 -3.21
C THR A 4 -36.75 -19.94 -2.94
N ALA A 5 -36.08 -20.36 -4.00
CA ALA A 5 -34.83 -21.09 -3.92
C ALA A 5 -33.86 -20.31 -3.02
N LYS A 6 -33.37 -20.98 -1.97
CA LYS A 6 -32.33 -20.46 -1.08
C LYS A 6 -31.07 -20.24 -1.91
N ALA A 7 -30.89 -19.03 -2.44
CA ALA A 7 -29.97 -18.82 -3.56
C ALA A 7 -28.47 -18.93 -3.18
N GLN A 8 -28.15 -18.99 -1.89
CA GLN A 8 -26.80 -19.12 -1.38
C GLN A 8 -26.88 -19.55 0.09
N THR A 9 -26.58 -20.81 0.38
CA THR A 9 -26.76 -21.36 1.74
C THR A 9 -25.45 -21.61 2.50
N VAL A 10 -24.32 -21.66 1.80
CA VAL A 10 -23.02 -21.99 2.40
C VAL A 10 -22.05 -20.83 2.24
N PHE A 11 -21.80 -20.13 3.33
CA PHE A 11 -20.69 -19.18 3.44
C PHE A 11 -19.47 -19.92 3.97
N PRO A 12 -18.32 -19.90 3.27
CA PRO A 12 -17.10 -20.49 3.79
C PRO A 12 -16.77 -19.91 5.18
N PRO A 13 -16.23 -20.69 6.12
CA PRO A 13 -15.81 -20.16 7.40
C PRO A 13 -14.71 -19.09 7.20
N LEU A 14 -14.73 -18.06 8.04
CA LEU A 14 -13.57 -17.19 8.20
C LEU A 14 -12.69 -17.80 9.28
N GLU A 15 -11.37 -17.74 9.09
CA GLU A 15 -10.41 -18.19 10.10
C GLU A 15 -10.47 -17.27 11.33
N ALA A 16 -10.59 -17.88 12.51
CA ALA A 16 -10.66 -17.14 13.77
C ALA A 16 -9.38 -16.29 13.97
N GLY A 17 -9.54 -15.07 14.47
CA GLY A 17 -8.39 -14.18 14.73
C GLY A 17 -7.84 -13.45 13.49
N LYS A 18 -8.34 -13.73 12.28
CA LYS A 18 -8.10 -12.86 11.12
C LYS A 18 -8.85 -11.52 11.28
N PHE A 19 -8.39 -10.50 10.57
CA PHE A 19 -8.94 -9.14 10.71
C PHE A 19 -10.42 -9.05 10.32
N LEU A 20 -10.79 -9.63 9.18
CA LEU A 20 -12.17 -9.67 8.74
C LEU A 20 -12.91 -10.82 9.43
N GLN A 21 -14.01 -10.49 10.10
CA GLN A 21 -14.89 -11.45 10.75
C GLN A 21 -16.35 -11.23 10.33
N ASP A 22 -17.21 -12.20 10.63
CA ASP A 22 -18.65 -12.07 10.40
C ASP A 22 -19.24 -10.95 11.28
N CYS A 23 -20.22 -10.21 10.75
CA CYS A 23 -20.89 -9.17 11.51
C CYS A 23 -21.57 -9.75 12.77
N GLY A 24 -21.28 -9.16 13.92
CA GLY A 24 -21.76 -9.64 15.23
C GLY A 24 -20.80 -10.60 15.94
N ALA A 25 -19.71 -11.02 15.29
CA ALA A 25 -18.64 -11.75 15.99
C ALA A 25 -17.96 -10.84 17.04
N PRO A 26 -17.55 -11.38 18.21
CA PRO A 26 -16.95 -10.59 19.29
C PRO A 26 -15.70 -9.79 18.88
N ASP A 27 -14.95 -10.29 17.91
CA ASP A 27 -13.69 -9.75 17.41
C ASP A 27 -13.85 -9.00 16.07
N ALA A 28 -15.07 -8.82 15.58
CA ALA A 28 -15.34 -8.09 14.35
C ALA A 28 -14.84 -6.65 14.42
N ALA A 29 -14.11 -6.24 13.37
CA ALA A 29 -13.66 -4.86 13.25
C ALA A 29 -14.88 -3.91 13.14
N PRO A 30 -14.84 -2.73 13.79
CA PRO A 30 -15.95 -1.79 13.73
C PRO A 30 -16.15 -1.20 12.32
N ASP A 31 -15.06 -1.09 11.56
CA ASP A 31 -15.01 -0.45 10.26
C ASP A 31 -15.39 -1.40 9.10
N ILE A 32 -15.28 -2.72 9.31
CA ILE A 32 -15.66 -3.72 8.31
C ILE A 32 -15.99 -5.08 8.93
N CYS A 33 -17.06 -5.71 8.46
CA CYS A 33 -17.37 -7.11 8.75
C CYS A 33 -18.02 -7.78 7.54
N ARG A 34 -17.91 -9.11 7.43
CA ARG A 34 -18.63 -9.87 6.40
C ARG A 34 -20.10 -10.00 6.81
N ALA A 35 -21.00 -9.60 5.92
CA ALA A 35 -22.41 -9.85 6.06
C ALA A 35 -22.77 -11.15 5.32
N ARG A 36 -23.36 -12.12 6.03
CA ARG A 36 -23.86 -13.38 5.45
C ARG A 36 -25.20 -13.17 4.73
N GLU A 37 -25.19 -12.28 3.74
CA GLU A 37 -26.36 -11.93 2.94
C GLU A 37 -26.28 -12.60 1.57
N ALA A 38 -27.28 -13.43 1.25
CA ALA A 38 -27.36 -14.09 -0.04
C ALA A 38 -27.59 -13.08 -1.18
N VAL A 39 -26.96 -13.33 -2.33
CA VAL A 39 -27.26 -12.67 -3.60
C VAL A 39 -27.92 -13.70 -4.51
N SER A 40 -29.09 -13.35 -5.06
CA SER A 40 -29.80 -14.29 -5.96
C SER A 40 -29.06 -14.46 -7.29
N ALA A 41 -29.14 -15.65 -7.90
CA ALA A 41 -28.56 -15.87 -9.23
C ALA A 41 -29.10 -14.89 -10.28
N ALA A 42 -30.39 -14.53 -10.21
CA ALA A 42 -31.00 -13.54 -11.10
C ALA A 42 -30.41 -12.13 -10.90
N GLU A 43 -30.19 -11.70 -9.65
CA GLU A 43 -29.52 -10.43 -9.36
C GLU A 43 -28.06 -10.44 -9.79
N ALA A 44 -27.32 -11.51 -9.49
CA ALA A 44 -25.92 -11.65 -9.87
C ALA A 44 -25.74 -11.58 -11.39
N LYS A 45 -26.52 -12.37 -12.15
CA LYS A 45 -26.49 -12.35 -13.63
C LYS A 45 -26.82 -10.97 -14.19
N ARG A 46 -27.84 -10.30 -13.65
CA ARG A 46 -28.23 -8.94 -14.08
C ARG A 46 -27.14 -7.90 -13.79
N ARG A 47 -26.45 -8.01 -12.66
CA ARG A 47 -25.36 -7.09 -12.28
C ARG A 47 -24.08 -7.33 -13.07
N LEU A 48 -23.76 -8.59 -13.37
CA LEU A 48 -22.60 -8.97 -14.17
C LEU A 48 -22.75 -8.53 -15.63
N GLY A 49 -23.92 -8.79 -16.24
CA GLY A 49 -24.04 -8.68 -17.70
C GLY A 49 -22.99 -9.58 -18.36
N ASP A 50 -22.18 -8.98 -19.23
CA ASP A 50 -21.09 -9.65 -19.95
C ASP A 50 -19.73 -9.57 -19.24
N GLN A 51 -19.66 -8.93 -18.07
CA GLN A 51 -18.43 -8.81 -17.29
C GLN A 51 -18.23 -10.03 -16.39
N ASP A 52 -16.96 -10.31 -16.04
CA ASP A 52 -16.63 -11.38 -15.10
C ASP A 52 -16.76 -10.96 -13.64
N VAL A 53 -16.67 -9.67 -13.35
CA VAL A 53 -16.79 -9.13 -11.98
C VAL A 53 -17.73 -7.93 -11.99
N ALA A 54 -18.63 -7.88 -11.03
CA ALA A 54 -19.47 -6.71 -10.77
C ALA A 54 -19.50 -6.39 -9.28
N MET A 55 -19.54 -5.10 -8.97
CA MET A 55 -19.66 -4.61 -7.60
C MET A 55 -20.60 -3.43 -7.50
N TRP A 56 -21.28 -3.32 -6.37
CA TRP A 56 -22.19 -2.21 -6.13
C TRP A 56 -22.44 -1.97 -4.65
N ARG A 57 -22.99 -0.78 -4.38
CA ARG A 57 -23.45 -0.37 -3.06
C ARG A 57 -24.94 -0.70 -2.86
N LYS A 58 -25.29 -1.17 -1.68
CA LYS A 58 -26.68 -1.20 -1.16
C LYS A 58 -26.69 -0.71 0.29
N GLY A 59 -26.88 0.60 0.49
CA GLY A 59 -26.69 1.21 1.81
C GLY A 59 -25.21 1.16 2.24
N ASP A 60 -24.92 0.62 3.41
CA ASP A 60 -23.57 0.33 3.92
C ASP A 60 -23.03 -1.04 3.45
N ARG A 61 -23.74 -1.72 2.54
CA ARG A 61 -23.31 -3.00 1.98
C ARG A 61 -22.49 -2.79 0.72
N PHE A 62 -21.25 -3.27 0.76
CA PHE A 62 -20.41 -3.45 -0.42
C PHE A 62 -20.58 -4.89 -0.92
N ARG A 63 -21.12 -5.04 -2.13
CA ARG A 63 -21.39 -6.35 -2.73
C ARG A 63 -20.48 -6.56 -3.92
N VAL A 64 -19.90 -7.75 -4.00
CA VAL A 64 -19.13 -8.23 -5.13
C VAL A 64 -19.76 -9.52 -5.62
N VAL A 65 -19.88 -9.68 -6.92
CA VAL A 65 -20.16 -10.95 -7.57
C VAL A 65 -19.11 -11.20 -8.64
N ALA A 66 -18.78 -12.47 -8.85
CA ALA A 66 -17.83 -12.87 -9.87
C ALA A 66 -18.32 -14.13 -10.60
N ARG A 67 -18.05 -14.21 -11.90
CA ARG A 67 -18.16 -15.43 -12.69
C ARG A 67 -16.80 -16.13 -12.64
N ASN A 68 -16.75 -17.36 -12.11
CA ASN A 68 -15.50 -18.09 -12.02
C ASN A 68 -15.76 -19.60 -11.89
N PRO A 69 -15.23 -20.44 -12.81
CA PRO A 69 -15.50 -21.88 -12.81
C PRO A 69 -14.73 -22.66 -11.74
N ALA A 70 -13.80 -22.02 -11.01
CA ALA A 70 -13.01 -22.69 -9.98
C ALA A 70 -13.86 -23.20 -8.81
N GLU A 71 -13.35 -24.20 -8.09
CA GLU A 71 -14.02 -24.79 -6.93
C GLU A 71 -13.99 -23.90 -5.68
N VAL A 72 -12.98 -23.04 -5.57
CA VAL A 72 -12.79 -22.09 -4.47
C VAL A 72 -12.41 -20.74 -5.05
N VAL A 73 -13.14 -19.71 -4.65
CA VAL A 73 -12.90 -18.33 -5.10
C VAL A 73 -12.80 -17.41 -3.90
N SER A 74 -11.83 -16.51 -3.93
CA SER A 74 -11.59 -15.51 -2.90
C SER A 74 -11.38 -14.13 -3.50
N LEU A 75 -11.63 -13.10 -2.69
CA LEU A 75 -11.09 -11.78 -2.89
C LEU A 75 -9.67 -11.72 -2.31
N ALA A 76 -8.77 -10.98 -2.96
CA ALA A 76 -7.42 -10.68 -2.51
C ALA A 76 -7.10 -9.20 -2.73
N GLY A 77 -6.01 -8.70 -2.12
CA GLY A 77 -5.62 -7.28 -2.20
C GLY A 77 -6.19 -6.46 -1.05
N GLY A 78 -6.78 -5.30 -1.35
CA GLY A 78 -7.34 -4.40 -0.34
C GLY A 78 -8.43 -5.03 0.51
N LEU A 79 -9.21 -5.95 -0.05
CA LEU A 79 -10.20 -6.75 0.65
C LEU A 79 -9.93 -8.23 0.41
N ALA A 80 -9.55 -8.95 1.47
CA ALA A 80 -9.23 -10.38 1.39
C ALA A 80 -10.29 -11.21 2.13
N ALA A 81 -10.97 -12.10 1.41
CA ALA A 81 -11.99 -12.97 2.00
C ALA A 81 -12.40 -14.10 1.04
N PRO A 82 -12.75 -15.30 1.53
CA PRO A 82 -13.40 -16.30 0.71
C PRO A 82 -14.79 -15.80 0.24
N MET A 83 -15.09 -16.01 -1.04
CA MET A 83 -16.40 -15.77 -1.61
C MET A 83 -17.30 -17.00 -1.40
N ALA A 84 -18.60 -16.79 -1.32
CA ALA A 84 -19.57 -17.87 -1.25
C ALA A 84 -20.09 -18.20 -2.65
N ARG A 85 -20.26 -19.49 -2.97
CA ARG A 85 -20.82 -19.93 -4.25
C ARG A 85 -22.33 -19.70 -4.29
N ILE A 86 -22.86 -19.26 -5.42
CA ILE A 86 -24.32 -19.17 -5.65
C ILE A 86 -24.78 -20.53 -6.16
N ASP A 87 -25.72 -21.15 -5.42
CA ASP A 87 -26.10 -22.55 -5.61
C ASP A 87 -26.58 -22.82 -7.05
N GLY A 88 -26.06 -23.89 -7.66
CA GLY A 88 -26.41 -24.30 -9.03
C GLY A 88 -25.81 -23.43 -10.15
N THR A 89 -24.80 -22.60 -9.87
CA THR A 89 -24.16 -21.71 -10.86
C THR A 89 -22.64 -21.69 -10.74
N ASP A 90 -21.97 -21.09 -11.73
CA ASP A 90 -20.56 -20.71 -11.74
C ASP A 90 -20.30 -19.32 -11.10
N LEU A 91 -21.29 -18.80 -10.37
CA LEU A 91 -21.23 -17.46 -9.80
C LEU A 91 -20.87 -17.49 -8.32
N TRP A 92 -20.11 -16.50 -7.90
CA TRP A 92 -19.63 -16.30 -6.55
C TRP A 92 -20.08 -14.94 -6.04
N SER A 93 -20.31 -14.81 -4.74
CA SER A 93 -20.67 -13.52 -4.13
C SER A 93 -19.93 -13.30 -2.81
N PHE A 94 -19.73 -12.02 -2.50
CA PHE A 94 -19.24 -11.56 -1.23
C PHE A 94 -19.98 -10.28 -0.83
N THR A 95 -20.38 -10.16 0.43
CA THR A 95 -20.96 -8.94 0.98
C THR A 95 -20.18 -8.52 2.23
N ALA A 96 -19.63 -7.31 2.23
CA ALA A 96 -19.15 -6.65 3.44
C ALA A 96 -20.12 -5.56 3.87
N ARG A 97 -20.25 -5.38 5.18
CA ARG A 97 -20.80 -4.16 5.79
C ARG A 97 -19.65 -3.22 6.10
N ILE A 98 -19.69 -2.03 5.53
CA ILE A 98 -18.70 -0.96 5.73
C ILE A 98 -19.50 0.30 6.12
N PRO A 99 -19.53 0.71 7.39
CA PRO A 99 -20.35 1.83 7.85
C PRO A 99 -20.08 3.14 7.08
N ARG A 100 -18.81 3.38 6.73
CA ARG A 100 -18.35 4.54 5.98
C ARG A 100 -18.12 4.24 4.50
N LEU A 101 -18.95 3.37 3.92
CA LEU A 101 -18.78 2.93 2.53
C LEU A 101 -18.71 4.10 1.56
N ASP A 102 -19.48 5.18 1.78
CA ASP A 102 -19.43 6.34 0.88
C ASP A 102 -18.09 7.02 0.77
N GLU A 103 -17.23 6.89 1.78
CA GLU A 103 -15.88 7.47 1.81
C GLU A 103 -14.82 6.47 1.34
N ALA A 104 -15.22 5.23 1.02
CA ALA A 104 -14.27 4.13 0.88
C ALA A 104 -13.63 4.03 -0.50
N VAL A 105 -12.38 3.55 -0.50
CA VAL A 105 -11.64 3.14 -1.69
C VAL A 105 -11.26 1.68 -1.49
N ILE A 106 -11.83 0.80 -2.29
CA ILE A 106 -11.69 -0.65 -2.13
C ILE A 106 -11.17 -1.22 -3.43
N ASP A 107 -9.91 -1.58 -3.45
CA ASP A 107 -9.31 -2.35 -4.54
C ASP A 107 -9.16 -3.82 -4.16
N PHE A 108 -9.42 -4.70 -5.11
CA PHE A 108 -9.31 -6.14 -4.92
C PHE A 108 -9.11 -6.85 -6.25
N LEU A 109 -8.75 -8.13 -6.14
CA LEU A 109 -8.66 -9.10 -7.22
C LEU A 109 -9.57 -10.29 -6.86
N VAL A 110 -10.14 -10.93 -7.86
CA VAL A 110 -10.80 -12.23 -7.70
C VAL A 110 -9.80 -13.32 -8.05
N ILE A 111 -9.58 -14.26 -7.12
CA ILE A 111 -8.64 -15.38 -7.29
C ILE A 111 -9.35 -16.74 -7.16
N PRO A 112 -8.95 -17.77 -7.93
CA PRO A 112 -7.92 -17.72 -8.97
C PRO A 112 -8.37 -16.89 -10.18
N SER A 113 -7.43 -16.20 -10.82
CA SER A 113 -7.68 -15.51 -12.08
C SER A 113 -7.03 -16.29 -13.22
N ALA A 114 -7.70 -16.38 -14.38
CA ALA A 114 -7.17 -17.04 -15.56
C ALA A 114 -6.02 -16.25 -16.21
N ASP A 115 -6.09 -14.91 -16.15
CA ASP A 115 -5.11 -13.97 -16.69
C ASP A 115 -4.88 -12.85 -15.67
N GLN A 116 -3.70 -12.19 -15.64
CA GLN A 116 -3.40 -11.09 -14.70
C GLN A 116 -4.51 -10.02 -14.76
N PRO A 117 -5.50 -10.06 -13.87
CA PRO A 117 -6.70 -9.28 -14.08
C PRO A 117 -6.39 -7.83 -13.69
N PRO A 118 -6.99 -6.85 -14.37
CA PRO A 118 -6.81 -5.47 -13.96
C PRO A 118 -7.28 -5.31 -12.52
N LEU A 119 -6.49 -4.57 -11.73
CA LEU A 119 -6.88 -4.19 -10.37
C LEU A 119 -8.26 -3.54 -10.42
N THR A 120 -9.24 -4.14 -9.74
CA THR A 120 -10.58 -3.59 -9.73
C THR A 120 -10.75 -2.71 -8.51
N ALA A 121 -11.02 -1.43 -8.73
CA ALA A 121 -11.18 -0.46 -7.66
C ALA A 121 -12.60 0.09 -7.62
N TRP A 122 -13.20 0.06 -6.44
CA TRP A 122 -14.43 0.78 -6.13
C TRP A 122 -14.09 2.06 -5.37
N ARG A 123 -14.70 3.18 -5.77
CA ARG A 123 -14.57 4.46 -5.08
C ARG A 123 -15.95 4.97 -4.71
N GLY A 124 -16.14 5.23 -3.42
CA GLY A 124 -17.39 5.76 -2.90
C GLY A 124 -17.66 7.19 -3.36
N PRO A 125 -18.93 7.62 -3.39
CA PRO A 125 -19.31 8.95 -3.87
C PRO A 125 -18.72 10.12 -3.07
N LYS A 126 -18.22 9.89 -1.85
CA LYS A 126 -17.56 10.88 -0.98
C LYS A 126 -16.09 10.55 -0.74
N ALA A 127 -15.55 9.53 -1.39
CA ALA A 127 -14.13 9.24 -1.31
C ALA A 127 -13.33 10.39 -1.97
N PRO A 128 -12.08 10.64 -1.55
CA PRO A 128 -11.21 11.59 -2.22
C PRO A 128 -11.11 11.29 -3.73
N PRO A 129 -10.77 12.24 -4.61
CA PRO A 129 -10.46 11.89 -5.99
C PRO A 129 -9.23 10.98 -6.05
N ALA A 130 -9.14 10.14 -7.09
CA ALA A 130 -7.91 9.39 -7.36
C ALA A 130 -6.75 10.35 -7.63
N ALA A 131 -5.53 9.93 -7.28
CA ALA A 131 -4.35 10.70 -7.65
C ALA A 131 -4.29 10.92 -9.17
N ALA A 132 -3.83 12.10 -9.57
CA ALA A 132 -3.56 12.40 -10.97
C ALA A 132 -2.54 11.39 -11.52
N PHE A 133 -2.81 10.85 -12.70
CA PHE A 133 -1.96 9.88 -13.38
C PHE A 133 -1.70 10.35 -14.81
N ASN A 134 -0.44 10.33 -15.24
CA ASN A 134 -0.06 10.61 -16.61
C ASN A 134 0.78 9.44 -17.17
N PRO A 135 0.30 8.69 -18.18
CA PRO A 135 1.06 7.57 -18.75
C PRO A 135 2.38 8.00 -19.42
N GLU A 136 2.43 9.24 -19.93
CA GLU A 136 3.56 9.81 -20.66
C GLU A 136 4.43 10.67 -19.72
N LEU A 137 5.59 10.13 -19.35
CA LEU A 137 6.57 10.85 -18.53
C LEU A 137 7.38 11.83 -19.39
N LYS A 138 7.56 13.05 -18.89
CA LYS A 138 8.56 14.02 -19.34
C LYS A 138 9.92 13.78 -18.70
N GLY A 139 9.94 13.25 -17.48
CA GLY A 139 11.13 12.75 -16.81
C GLY A 139 11.57 11.39 -17.37
N GLN A 140 12.57 10.79 -16.72
CA GLN A 140 13.18 9.54 -17.18
C GLN A 140 13.07 8.45 -16.13
N VAL A 141 12.79 7.22 -16.58
CA VAL A 141 12.99 6.01 -15.76
C VAL A 141 14.27 5.33 -16.20
N VAL A 142 15.15 5.03 -15.24
CA VAL A 142 16.42 4.34 -15.43
C VAL A 142 16.39 3.04 -14.64
N TRP A 143 16.72 1.94 -15.31
CA TRP A 143 16.96 0.65 -14.67
C TRP A 143 18.46 0.49 -14.51
N ASP A 144 18.90 0.30 -13.27
CA ASP A 144 20.30 0.23 -12.90
C ASP A 144 20.54 -1.06 -12.13
N GLU A 145 21.65 -1.75 -12.42
CA GLU A 145 22.01 -3.00 -11.75
C GLU A 145 23.21 -2.76 -10.84
N VAL A 146 23.10 -3.20 -9.59
CA VAL A 146 24.15 -3.07 -8.59
C VAL A 146 24.63 -4.46 -8.21
N ASP A 147 25.89 -4.77 -8.54
CA ASP A 147 26.63 -5.87 -7.91
C ASP A 147 26.83 -5.52 -6.43
N SER A 148 26.14 -6.22 -5.52
CA SER A 148 26.13 -5.87 -4.11
C SER A 148 27.00 -6.79 -3.25
N PRO A 149 28.15 -6.31 -2.74
CA PRO A 149 28.91 -7.02 -1.72
C PRO A 149 28.12 -7.29 -0.44
N ALA A 150 27.27 -6.36 0.03
CA ALA A 150 26.47 -6.54 1.24
C ALA A 150 25.48 -7.70 1.12
N LEU A 151 24.87 -7.85 -0.06
CA LEU A 151 23.88 -8.90 -0.31
C LEU A 151 24.52 -10.20 -0.82
N GLY A 152 25.69 -10.11 -1.46
CA GLY A 152 26.34 -11.23 -2.15
C GLY A 152 25.67 -11.58 -3.49
N GLU A 153 24.89 -10.66 -4.06
CA GLU A 153 24.14 -10.85 -5.30
C GLU A 153 23.91 -9.51 -6.02
N LYS A 154 23.43 -9.59 -7.27
CA LYS A 154 22.99 -8.41 -8.02
C LYS A 154 21.61 -7.97 -7.57
N ARG A 155 21.40 -6.66 -7.48
CA ARG A 155 20.09 -6.07 -7.19
C ARG A 155 19.78 -4.96 -8.19
N THR A 156 18.56 -4.98 -8.73
CA THR A 156 18.06 -3.92 -9.61
C THR A 156 17.59 -2.72 -8.77
N LEU A 157 17.92 -1.54 -9.26
CA LEU A 157 17.33 -0.28 -8.86
C LEU A 157 16.45 0.23 -10.00
N THR A 158 15.25 0.71 -9.67
CA THR A 158 14.43 1.48 -10.60
C THR A 158 14.44 2.94 -10.15
N VAL A 159 14.99 3.82 -10.99
CA VAL A 159 15.22 5.22 -10.65
C VAL A 159 14.34 6.11 -11.52
N TYR A 160 13.65 7.06 -10.91
CA TYR A 160 12.97 8.14 -11.63
C TYR A 160 13.74 9.44 -11.46
N LEU A 161 14.04 10.08 -12.59
CA LEU A 161 14.63 11.41 -12.69
C LEU A 161 13.54 12.40 -13.13
N PRO A 162 13.37 13.53 -12.43
CA PRO A 162 12.30 14.49 -12.73
C PRO A 162 12.50 15.16 -14.11
N PRO A 163 11.47 15.85 -14.65
CA PRO A 163 11.62 16.62 -15.88
C PRO A 163 12.77 17.63 -15.77
N ASP A 164 13.46 17.87 -16.89
CA ASP A 164 14.62 18.77 -16.97
C ASP A 164 15.75 18.42 -15.99
N PHE A 165 15.93 17.11 -15.71
CA PHE A 165 17.01 16.63 -14.86
C PHE A 165 18.38 17.06 -15.37
N ASP A 166 19.10 17.75 -14.49
CA ASP A 166 20.49 18.13 -14.64
C ASP A 166 21.32 17.52 -13.50
N ARG A 167 22.33 16.74 -13.87
CA ARG A 167 23.22 16.02 -12.95
C ARG A 167 24.11 16.94 -12.10
N THR A 168 24.25 18.22 -12.46
CA THR A 168 24.99 19.21 -11.67
C THR A 168 24.16 19.80 -10.52
N ARG A 169 22.84 19.58 -10.54
CA ARG A 169 21.92 20.01 -9.48
C ARG A 169 21.73 18.92 -8.43
N THR A 170 21.34 19.36 -7.23
CA THR A 170 20.97 18.47 -6.13
C THR A 170 19.46 18.43 -5.96
N TYR A 171 18.89 17.23 -5.83
CA TYR A 171 17.47 16.97 -5.68
C TYR A 171 17.17 16.31 -4.33
N PRO A 172 16.01 16.58 -3.70
CA PRO A 172 15.48 15.68 -2.69
C PRO A 172 15.29 14.28 -3.27
N VAL A 173 15.46 13.27 -2.42
CA VAL A 173 15.41 11.86 -2.81
C VAL A 173 14.48 11.07 -1.91
N ALA A 174 13.59 10.28 -2.51
CA ALA A 174 12.84 9.24 -1.81
C ALA A 174 13.41 7.87 -2.17
N TYR A 175 13.88 7.13 -1.18
CA TYR A 175 14.23 5.72 -1.33
C TYR A 175 12.98 4.88 -1.06
N VAL A 176 12.59 4.11 -2.06
CA VAL A 176 11.29 3.43 -2.14
C VAL A 176 11.52 1.93 -2.02
N ALA A 177 10.87 1.28 -1.05
CA ALA A 177 10.80 -0.17 -1.01
C ALA A 177 10.02 -0.70 -2.22
N ASP A 178 10.29 -1.94 -2.65
CA ASP A 178 9.67 -2.56 -3.82
C ASP A 178 9.92 -1.76 -5.10
N GLY A 179 11.19 -1.66 -5.48
CA GLY A 179 11.67 -0.76 -6.52
C GLY A 179 10.94 -0.86 -7.87
N SER A 180 10.42 -2.03 -8.24
CA SER A 180 9.65 -2.23 -9.47
C SER A 180 8.41 -1.32 -9.58
N GLY A 181 7.87 -0.83 -8.45
CA GLY A 181 6.77 0.14 -8.43
C GLY A 181 7.15 1.55 -8.90
N VAL A 182 8.43 1.93 -8.87
CA VAL A 182 8.85 3.33 -9.11
C VAL A 182 8.47 3.83 -10.49
N ALA A 183 8.57 3.01 -11.53
CA ALA A 183 8.17 3.41 -12.88
C ALA A 183 6.68 3.79 -12.94
N TYR A 184 5.83 3.07 -12.20
CA TYR A 184 4.40 3.39 -12.08
C TYR A 184 4.19 4.63 -11.20
N TYR A 185 4.87 4.73 -10.06
CA TYR A 185 4.77 5.86 -9.15
C TYR A 185 5.20 7.18 -9.76
N ALA A 186 6.21 7.19 -10.65
CA ALA A 186 6.61 8.36 -11.41
C ALA A 186 5.44 9.01 -12.15
N ARG A 187 4.53 8.20 -12.70
CA ARG A 187 3.33 8.66 -13.45
C ARG A 187 2.29 9.32 -12.57
N ILE A 188 2.37 9.11 -11.26
CA ILE A 188 1.52 9.75 -10.25
C ILE A 188 2.21 11.01 -9.68
N VAL A 189 3.53 10.97 -9.51
CA VAL A 189 4.32 12.04 -8.91
C VAL A 189 4.57 13.18 -9.89
N GLU A 190 4.91 12.90 -11.14
CA GLU A 190 5.28 13.90 -12.14
C GLU A 190 4.19 14.96 -12.40
N PRO A 191 2.89 14.62 -12.48
CA PRO A 191 1.83 15.64 -12.59
C PRO A 191 1.87 16.68 -11.48
N ALA A 192 2.26 16.30 -10.25
CA ALA A 192 2.41 17.25 -9.15
C ALA A 192 3.69 18.09 -9.27
N ILE A 193 4.77 17.55 -9.84
CA ILE A 193 6.00 18.31 -10.17
C ILE A 193 5.71 19.34 -11.25
N VAL A 194 5.09 18.93 -12.37
CA VAL A 194 4.74 19.81 -13.50
C VAL A 194 3.77 20.92 -13.07
N ALA A 195 2.86 20.63 -12.14
CA ALA A 195 1.94 21.60 -11.58
C ALA A 195 2.57 22.50 -10.48
N GLY A 196 3.85 22.34 -10.15
CA GLY A 196 4.53 23.12 -9.10
C GLY A 196 4.09 22.80 -7.67
N ARG A 197 3.32 21.71 -7.46
CA ARG A 197 2.87 21.26 -6.13
C ARG A 197 3.92 20.42 -5.41
N LEU A 198 4.88 19.86 -6.14
CA LEU A 198 6.07 19.20 -5.61
C LEU A 198 7.32 19.83 -6.22
N PRO A 199 8.42 19.97 -5.46
CA PRO A 199 9.71 20.23 -6.08
C PRO A 199 10.13 19.04 -6.96
N PRO A 200 11.00 19.23 -7.95
CA PRO A 200 11.65 18.13 -8.65
C PRO A 200 12.31 17.18 -7.64
N VAL A 201 11.91 15.91 -7.66
CA VAL A 201 12.33 14.88 -6.70
C VAL A 201 12.79 13.64 -7.44
N VAL A 202 13.85 13.00 -6.96
CA VAL A 202 14.35 11.72 -7.45
C VAL A 202 13.71 10.60 -6.64
N LEU A 203 13.23 9.56 -7.32
CA LEU A 203 12.80 8.32 -6.66
C LEU A 203 13.84 7.24 -6.94
N VAL A 204 14.34 6.58 -5.90
CA VAL A 204 15.27 5.45 -6.01
C VAL A 204 14.62 4.23 -5.41
N GLY A 205 14.12 3.33 -6.26
CA GLY A 205 13.46 2.11 -5.86
C GLY A 205 14.44 0.96 -5.68
N LEU A 206 14.42 0.30 -4.52
CA LEU A 206 15.24 -0.87 -4.23
C LEU A 206 14.39 -2.12 -4.42
N GLU A 207 14.73 -2.99 -5.38
CA GLU A 207 14.06 -4.28 -5.46
C GLU A 207 14.42 -5.16 -4.25
N SER A 208 13.46 -5.91 -3.73
CA SER A 208 13.73 -6.96 -2.74
C SER A 208 14.30 -8.20 -3.44
N GLY A 209 15.05 -9.00 -2.70
CA GLY A 209 15.38 -10.36 -3.11
C GLY A 209 14.17 -11.29 -3.14
N ALA A 210 14.43 -12.57 -3.41
CA ALA A 210 13.39 -13.60 -3.55
C ALA A 210 12.47 -13.71 -2.32
N LYS A 211 12.99 -13.41 -1.12
CA LYS A 211 12.22 -13.37 0.12
C LYS A 211 12.16 -11.95 0.66
N ARG A 212 11.15 -11.20 0.23
CA ARG A 212 10.88 -9.82 0.70
C ARG A 212 10.86 -9.67 2.23
N THR A 213 10.37 -10.67 2.97
CA THR A 213 10.36 -10.64 4.44
C THR A 213 11.77 -10.63 5.05
N THR A 214 12.72 -11.34 4.43
CA THR A 214 14.11 -11.38 4.87
C THR A 214 14.79 -10.02 4.75
N ASP A 215 14.51 -9.28 3.67
CA ASP A 215 15.12 -7.97 3.43
C ASP A 215 14.47 -6.84 4.24
N TYR A 216 13.14 -6.91 4.47
CA TYR A 216 12.37 -5.74 4.93
C TYR A 216 11.82 -5.82 6.35
N LEU A 217 11.74 -7.01 6.95
CA LEU A 217 11.19 -7.13 8.30
C LEU A 217 12.32 -7.36 9.29
N LEU A 218 12.54 -6.42 10.21
CA LEU A 218 13.41 -6.64 11.36
C LEU A 218 12.62 -7.36 12.46
N GLY A 219 13.17 -8.42 13.03
CA GLY A 219 12.54 -9.20 14.10
C GLY A 219 11.52 -10.24 13.65
N TRP A 220 11.49 -10.62 12.37
CA TRP A 220 10.54 -11.58 11.82
C TRP A 220 11.23 -12.90 11.41
N GLU A 221 10.97 -14.01 12.09
CA GLU A 221 11.40 -15.35 11.64
C GLU A 221 12.87 -15.43 11.14
N ALA A 222 13.83 -15.12 12.02
CA ALA A 222 15.27 -15.12 11.70
C ALA A 222 15.70 -14.22 10.51
N SER A 223 14.89 -13.21 10.16
CA SER A 223 15.19 -12.24 9.10
C SER A 223 16.29 -11.24 9.43
N ASP A 224 16.63 -11.02 10.71
CA ASP A 224 17.49 -9.93 11.17
C ASP A 224 18.79 -9.79 10.37
N ALA A 225 19.50 -10.90 10.13
CA ALA A 225 20.75 -10.86 9.37
C ALA A 225 20.54 -10.48 7.89
N GLY A 226 19.38 -10.84 7.31
CA GLY A 226 19.00 -10.41 5.96
C GLY A 226 18.63 -8.93 5.91
N PHE A 227 17.88 -8.46 6.91
CA PHE A 227 17.53 -7.06 7.06
C PHE A 227 18.78 -6.18 7.18
N GLU A 228 19.74 -6.58 8.01
CA GLU A 228 20.99 -5.85 8.22
C GLU A 228 21.88 -5.82 6.96
N LYS A 229 21.89 -6.89 6.15
CA LYS A 229 22.54 -6.89 4.84
C LYS A 229 21.85 -5.93 3.86
N HIS A 230 20.52 -5.92 3.83
CA HIS A 230 19.76 -5.00 2.99
C HIS A 230 19.89 -3.54 3.46
N GLU A 231 19.99 -3.30 4.77
CA GLU A 231 20.34 -2.00 5.35
C GLU A 231 21.73 -1.56 4.90
N ALA A 232 22.75 -2.44 4.99
CA ALA A 232 24.09 -2.13 4.51
C ALA A 232 24.12 -1.85 3.00
N PHE A 233 23.33 -2.57 2.18
CA PHE A 233 23.15 -2.31 0.76
C PHE A 233 22.64 -0.88 0.50
N LEU A 234 21.56 -0.47 1.19
CA LEU A 234 21.03 0.89 1.07
C LEU A 234 22.12 1.92 1.42
N LEU A 235 22.73 1.80 2.59
CA LEU A 235 23.57 2.84 3.18
C LEU A 235 24.93 2.97 2.46
N ASN A 236 25.56 1.85 2.14
CA ASN A 236 26.95 1.84 1.68
C ASN A 236 27.06 1.78 0.15
N GLU A 237 26.00 1.37 -0.55
CA GLU A 237 26.06 1.11 -1.98
C GLU A 237 25.05 1.97 -2.76
N VAL A 238 23.77 1.96 -2.35
CA VAL A 238 22.71 2.70 -3.05
C VAL A 238 22.81 4.20 -2.81
N MET A 239 22.93 4.65 -1.56
CA MET A 239 22.98 6.08 -1.24
C MET A 239 24.17 6.80 -1.91
N PRO A 240 25.43 6.33 -1.80
CA PRO A 240 26.56 6.98 -2.46
C PRO A 240 26.47 6.95 -3.99
N ARG A 241 25.84 5.90 -4.55
CA ARG A 241 25.59 5.81 -5.99
C ARG A 241 24.54 6.81 -6.44
N ALA A 242 23.44 6.96 -5.69
CA ALA A 242 22.40 7.93 -5.98
C ALA A 242 22.89 9.37 -5.93
N GLU A 243 23.74 9.70 -4.95
CA GLU A 243 24.37 11.03 -4.85
C GLU A 243 25.26 11.32 -6.08
N ARG A 244 26.07 10.36 -6.52
CA ARG A 244 26.99 10.52 -7.66
C ARG A 244 26.32 10.52 -9.03
N LEU A 245 25.31 9.68 -9.23
CA LEU A 245 24.74 9.40 -10.54
C LEU A 245 23.42 10.14 -10.78
N TYR A 246 22.63 10.35 -9.73
CA TYR A 246 21.26 10.83 -9.82
C TYR A 246 21.04 12.19 -9.13
N GLY A 247 22.12 12.87 -8.73
CA GLY A 247 22.03 14.17 -8.07
C GLY A 247 21.27 14.13 -6.75
N ALA A 248 21.16 12.96 -6.10
CA ALA A 248 20.45 12.83 -4.85
C ALA A 248 21.14 13.62 -3.73
N SER A 249 20.36 14.24 -2.85
CA SER A 249 20.89 15.01 -1.74
C SER A 249 21.50 14.13 -0.66
N SER A 250 22.63 14.57 -0.11
CA SER A 250 23.26 13.97 1.06
C SER A 250 22.72 14.51 2.40
N ARG A 251 21.85 15.53 2.38
CA ARG A 251 21.26 16.11 3.58
C ARG A 251 20.12 15.22 4.10
N ARG A 252 20.15 14.87 5.38
CA ARG A 252 19.14 13.99 6.02
C ARG A 252 17.70 14.53 5.91
N GLU A 253 17.52 15.85 5.86
CA GLU A 253 16.23 16.54 5.68
C GLU A 253 15.68 16.41 4.25
N GLN A 254 16.53 16.01 3.30
CA GLN A 254 16.18 15.82 1.89
C GLN A 254 16.16 14.35 1.47
N ARG A 255 16.20 13.43 2.44
CA ARG A 255 16.08 11.99 2.22
C ARG A 255 14.81 11.49 2.88
N LEU A 256 13.96 10.79 2.13
CA LEU A 256 12.77 10.12 2.63
C LEU A 256 12.91 8.61 2.44
N LEU A 257 12.63 7.83 3.48
CA LEU A 257 12.34 6.40 3.34
C LEU A 257 10.82 6.19 3.23
N ILE A 258 10.36 5.46 2.22
CA ILE A 258 8.92 5.25 1.98
C ILE A 258 8.65 3.81 1.50
N GLY A 259 7.51 3.26 1.93
CA GLY A 259 7.07 1.95 1.50
C GLY A 259 5.75 1.51 2.13
N LYS A 260 5.20 0.41 1.60
CA LYS A 260 3.92 -0.19 2.02
C LYS A 260 4.15 -1.59 2.62
N SER A 261 3.39 -1.99 3.64
CA SER A 261 3.45 -3.36 4.18
C SER A 261 4.84 -3.66 4.78
N ASN A 262 5.54 -4.72 4.34
CA ASN A 262 6.93 -4.95 4.77
C ASN A 262 7.84 -3.75 4.42
N GLY A 263 7.66 -3.12 3.27
CA GLY A 263 8.38 -1.90 2.90
C GLY A 263 8.10 -0.73 3.83
N GLY A 264 6.90 -0.67 4.43
CA GLY A 264 6.59 0.31 5.47
C GLY A 264 7.32 0.01 6.79
N ALA A 265 7.45 -1.27 7.14
CA ALA A 265 8.28 -1.68 8.28
C ALA A 265 9.76 -1.37 8.05
N TRP A 266 10.29 -1.67 6.86
CA TRP A 266 11.64 -1.32 6.43
C TRP A 266 11.89 0.19 6.54
N ALA A 267 11.00 1.01 5.96
CA ALA A 267 11.14 2.46 5.99
C ALA A 267 11.18 3.01 7.43
N LEU A 268 10.35 2.46 8.33
CA LEU A 268 10.33 2.87 9.73
C LEU A 268 11.59 2.40 10.49
N ASP A 269 11.89 1.11 10.44
CA ASP A 269 12.96 0.51 11.24
C ASP A 269 14.34 1.03 10.81
N THR A 270 14.60 1.17 9.51
CA THR A 270 15.85 1.75 9.01
C THR A 270 15.98 3.23 9.40
N ALA A 271 14.91 4.03 9.31
CA ALA A 271 14.96 5.44 9.73
C ALA A 271 15.25 5.60 11.23
N LEU A 272 14.64 4.75 12.07
CA LEU A 272 14.85 4.78 13.53
C LEU A 272 16.24 4.33 13.94
N ARG A 273 16.89 3.44 13.18
CA ARG A 273 18.29 3.01 13.40
C ARG A 273 19.30 4.05 12.95
N HIS A 274 18.93 4.92 11.99
CA HIS A 274 19.81 5.91 11.38
C HIS A 274 19.21 7.33 11.38
N PRO A 275 18.82 7.89 12.54
CA PRO A 275 18.23 9.23 12.63
C PRO A 275 19.20 10.35 12.21
N ASP A 276 20.51 10.07 12.20
CA ASP A 276 21.57 10.93 11.68
C ASP A 276 21.59 11.01 10.15
N LEU A 277 21.09 9.99 9.45
CA LEU A 277 21.04 9.93 7.99
C LEU A 277 19.67 10.26 7.41
N PHE A 278 18.60 10.06 8.19
CA PHE A 278 17.21 10.29 7.77
C PHE A 278 16.47 11.16 8.77
N ALA A 279 15.97 12.32 8.31
CA ALA A 279 15.09 13.17 9.14
C ALA A 279 13.61 12.79 9.03
N GLN A 280 13.25 11.93 8.09
CA GLN A 280 11.86 11.63 7.78
C GLN A 280 11.64 10.25 7.16
N ALA A 281 10.52 9.63 7.52
CA ALA A 281 10.04 8.39 6.92
C ALA A 281 8.52 8.43 6.71
N ALA A 282 8.05 7.75 5.67
CA ALA A 282 6.64 7.62 5.33
C ALA A 282 6.21 6.13 5.31
N PRO A 283 6.15 5.46 6.47
CA PRO A 283 5.74 4.05 6.52
C PRO A 283 4.21 3.91 6.37
N MET A 284 3.78 3.15 5.36
CA MET A 284 2.36 2.92 5.09
C MET A 284 1.96 1.45 5.27
N ALA A 285 0.74 1.20 5.73
CA ALA A 285 0.20 -0.12 6.06
C ALA A 285 1.21 -0.99 6.83
N LEU A 286 1.65 -0.50 8.00
CA LEU A 286 2.86 -0.94 8.69
C LEU A 286 2.90 -2.45 8.96
N GLY A 287 3.81 -3.16 8.26
CA GLY A 287 4.10 -4.57 8.45
C GLY A 287 4.74 -4.91 9.80
N ALA A 288 5.10 -6.19 10.00
CA ALA A 288 5.53 -6.76 11.28
C ALA A 288 7.00 -6.46 11.69
N GLY A 289 7.46 -5.21 11.54
CA GLY A 289 8.79 -4.76 12.00
C GLY A 289 8.94 -4.60 13.53
N ARG A 290 10.05 -4.04 14.01
CA ARG A 290 10.25 -3.81 15.46
C ARG A 290 9.65 -2.50 15.94
N ALA A 291 9.73 -1.44 15.14
CA ALA A 291 9.48 -0.05 15.55
C ALA A 291 10.20 0.31 16.86
N ALA A 292 11.46 -0.14 16.99
CA ALA A 292 12.24 0.05 18.21
C ALA A 292 12.68 1.52 18.33
N GLY A 293 12.43 2.15 19.49
CA GLY A 293 12.81 3.54 19.71
C GLY A 293 11.87 4.59 19.10
N VAL A 294 10.73 4.19 18.52
CA VAL A 294 9.76 5.13 17.93
C VAL A 294 9.20 6.15 18.93
N ASP A 295 9.21 5.80 20.21
CA ASP A 295 8.76 6.62 21.35
C ASP A 295 9.86 7.52 21.93
N ARG A 296 11.09 7.46 21.42
CA ARG A 296 12.22 8.27 21.91
C ARG A 296 12.26 9.64 21.21
N PRO A 297 12.47 10.75 21.95
CA PRO A 297 12.71 12.06 21.34
C PRO A 297 13.93 12.07 20.42
N GLY A 298 13.89 12.88 19.36
CA GLY A 298 14.92 12.95 18.33
C GLY A 298 14.79 11.89 17.25
N ARG A 299 13.65 11.19 17.18
CA ARG A 299 13.37 10.27 16.07
C ARG A 299 13.08 11.06 14.77
N PRO A 300 13.15 10.42 13.60
CA PRO A 300 12.69 11.03 12.35
C PRO A 300 11.23 11.46 12.44
N ARG A 301 10.87 12.52 11.71
CA ARG A 301 9.48 12.92 11.45
C ARG A 301 8.77 11.78 10.73
N LEU A 302 7.49 11.53 11.02
CA LEU A 302 6.77 10.38 10.44
C LEU A 302 5.49 10.81 9.71
N PHE A 303 5.31 10.31 8.48
CA PHE A 303 4.03 10.28 7.78
C PHE A 303 3.54 8.84 7.72
N MET A 304 2.70 8.46 8.67
CA MET A 304 2.08 7.14 8.74
C MET A 304 0.75 7.15 7.99
N ALA A 305 0.45 6.07 7.26
CA ALA A 305 -0.87 5.90 6.68
C ALA A 305 -1.30 4.43 6.62
N THR A 306 -2.47 4.10 7.15
CA THR A 306 -3.03 2.75 7.06
C THR A 306 -4.54 2.82 6.96
N GLY A 307 -5.12 2.14 5.97
CA GLY A 307 -6.56 2.12 5.78
C GLY A 307 -7.30 1.46 6.95
N VAL A 308 -8.50 1.93 7.29
CA VAL A 308 -9.27 1.34 8.41
C VAL A 308 -9.86 -0.04 8.08
N LEU A 309 -9.87 -0.44 6.81
CA LEU A 309 -10.26 -1.78 6.35
C LEU A 309 -9.05 -2.72 6.19
N ASP A 310 -7.84 -2.25 6.54
CA ASP A 310 -6.57 -2.97 6.45
C ASP A 310 -6.29 -3.77 7.74
N SER A 311 -5.82 -5.01 7.61
CA SER A 311 -5.46 -5.85 8.76
C SER A 311 -4.34 -5.27 9.64
N PHE A 312 -3.48 -4.42 9.07
CA PHE A 312 -2.40 -3.75 9.80
C PHE A 312 -2.85 -2.48 10.56
N ILE A 313 -4.13 -2.08 10.50
CA ILE A 313 -4.59 -0.86 11.18
C ILE A 313 -4.39 -0.92 12.70
N ARG A 314 -4.64 -2.08 13.33
CA ARG A 314 -4.47 -2.24 14.79
C ARG A 314 -3.03 -1.97 15.19
N ARG A 315 -2.09 -2.57 14.47
CA ARG A 315 -0.66 -2.37 14.67
C ARG A 315 -0.24 -0.93 14.41
N SER A 316 -0.72 -0.34 13.32
CA SER A 316 -0.39 1.04 12.93
C SER A 316 -0.84 2.04 14.00
N ARG A 317 -2.03 1.85 14.58
CA ARG A 317 -2.52 2.65 15.72
C ARG A 317 -1.61 2.54 16.94
N VAL A 318 -1.23 1.32 17.34
CA VAL A 318 -0.31 1.11 18.48
C VAL A 318 1.05 1.79 18.25
N VAL A 319 1.61 1.69 17.04
CA VAL A 319 2.88 2.35 16.72
C VAL A 319 2.74 3.86 16.66
N ALA A 320 1.65 4.39 16.10
CA ALA A 320 1.38 5.84 16.10
C ALA A 320 1.21 6.39 17.52
N GLU A 321 0.52 5.68 18.40
CA GLU A 321 0.38 6.05 19.82
C GLU A 321 1.72 6.06 20.55
N ARG A 322 2.61 5.10 20.27
CA ARG A 322 3.99 5.12 20.77
C ARG A 322 4.77 6.30 20.20
N ALA A 323 4.68 6.52 18.88
CA ALA A 323 5.37 7.60 18.19
C ALA A 323 4.98 8.98 18.74
N ALA A 324 3.71 9.18 19.11
CA ALA A 324 3.23 10.43 19.71
C ALA A 324 3.94 10.79 21.04
N LYS A 325 4.47 9.80 21.78
CA LYS A 325 5.16 10.02 23.06
C LYS A 325 6.55 10.64 22.92
N SER A 326 7.16 10.56 21.74
CA SER A 326 8.48 11.16 21.48
C SER A 326 8.50 12.69 21.48
N GLY A 327 7.35 13.33 21.20
CA GLY A 327 7.27 14.78 20.95
C GLY A 327 7.69 15.21 19.54
N ASP A 328 8.24 14.31 18.72
CA ASP A 328 8.59 14.58 17.32
C ASP A 328 7.37 14.54 16.40
N GLU A 329 7.44 15.21 15.24
CA GLU A 329 6.30 15.32 14.32
C GLU A 329 5.79 13.95 13.85
N LEU A 330 4.47 13.77 13.92
CA LEU A 330 3.74 12.60 13.45
C LEU A 330 2.48 13.04 12.71
N VAL A 331 2.39 12.67 11.45
CA VAL A 331 1.15 12.68 10.67
C VAL A 331 0.65 11.23 10.60
N PHE A 332 -0.60 10.97 11.00
CA PHE A 332 -1.21 9.64 10.84
C PHE A 332 -2.52 9.73 10.07
N ARG A 333 -2.54 9.18 8.85
CA ARG A 333 -3.71 9.10 7.98
C ARG A 333 -4.39 7.74 8.09
N THR A 334 -5.72 7.75 8.18
CA THR A 334 -6.53 6.52 8.26
C THR A 334 -7.68 6.55 7.25
N PRO A 335 -7.37 6.46 5.93
CA PRO A 335 -8.41 6.45 4.90
C PRO A 335 -9.35 5.26 5.07
N VAL A 336 -10.57 5.35 4.53
CA VAL A 336 -11.50 4.22 4.48
C VAL A 336 -11.09 3.29 3.33
N SER A 337 -9.96 2.62 3.48
CA SER A 337 -9.39 1.76 2.45
C SER A 337 -8.86 0.45 3.02
N GLY A 338 -8.63 -0.51 2.14
CA GLY A 338 -8.03 -1.79 2.44
C GLY A 338 -6.50 -1.81 2.35
N HIS A 339 -5.91 -3.00 2.42
CA HIS A 339 -4.47 -3.25 2.18
C HIS A 339 -4.07 -3.19 0.69
N GLY A 340 -4.60 -2.19 -0.01
CA GLY A 340 -4.56 -2.09 -1.46
C GLY A 340 -3.53 -1.11 -1.99
N ASP A 341 -3.30 -1.08 -3.31
CA ASP A 341 -2.33 -0.16 -3.91
C ASP A 341 -2.91 1.23 -4.12
N VAL A 342 -4.22 1.34 -4.32
CA VAL A 342 -4.86 2.62 -4.66
C VAL A 342 -4.71 3.65 -3.53
N PHE A 343 -4.84 3.25 -2.27
CA PHE A 343 -4.66 4.22 -1.17
C PHE A 343 -3.20 4.68 -1.05
N TYR A 344 -2.24 3.79 -1.31
CA TYR A 344 -0.82 4.13 -1.30
C TYR A 344 -0.49 5.13 -2.41
N GLN A 345 -1.04 4.89 -3.61
CA GLN A 345 -0.96 5.78 -4.76
C GLN A 345 -1.58 7.15 -4.45
N ASP A 346 -2.78 7.18 -3.86
CA ASP A 346 -3.50 8.41 -3.49
C ASP A 346 -2.70 9.28 -2.50
N LEU A 347 -2.00 8.65 -1.55
CA LEU A 347 -1.25 9.36 -0.51
C LEU A 347 0.22 9.63 -0.85
N LEU A 348 0.73 9.09 -1.95
CA LEU A 348 2.13 9.22 -2.33
C LEU A 348 2.54 10.69 -2.51
N VAL A 349 1.72 11.48 -3.23
CA VAL A 349 1.99 12.91 -3.47
C VAL A 349 1.90 13.70 -2.16
N GLU A 350 0.94 13.38 -1.28
CA GLU A 350 0.82 14.03 0.03
C GLU A 350 2.05 13.74 0.90
N ALA A 351 2.50 12.49 0.95
CA ALA A 351 3.69 12.10 1.71
C ALA A 351 4.96 12.82 1.20
N LEU A 352 5.15 12.90 -0.12
CA LEU A 352 6.27 13.63 -0.72
C LEU A 352 6.18 15.15 -0.47
N ALA A 353 4.98 15.73 -0.52
CA ALA A 353 4.76 17.15 -0.24
C ALA A 353 5.02 17.47 1.24
N TRP A 354 4.60 16.60 2.15
CA TRP A 354 4.90 16.72 3.57
C TRP A 354 6.42 16.64 3.84
N ALA A 355 7.12 15.77 3.12
CA ALA A 355 8.56 15.56 3.26
C ALA A 355 9.41 16.71 2.66
N PHE A 356 9.03 17.22 1.48
CA PHE A 356 9.88 18.13 0.70
C PHE A 356 9.23 19.49 0.36
N GLY A 357 7.94 19.65 0.61
CA GLY A 357 7.14 20.80 0.21
C GLY A 357 7.27 22.02 1.10
N GLY A 358 8.39 22.20 1.83
CA GLY A 358 8.67 23.39 2.61
C GLY A 358 8.59 24.66 1.76
N GLY A 359 7.39 25.25 1.66
CA GLY A 359 7.07 26.41 0.85
C GLY A 359 5.58 26.52 0.44
N VAL A 360 4.82 25.42 0.33
CA VAL A 360 3.39 25.50 -0.06
C VAL A 360 2.56 24.69 0.94
N ARG A 361 1.93 25.39 1.89
CA ARG A 361 0.83 24.80 2.66
C ARG A 361 -0.37 24.66 1.71
N PRO A 362 -1.04 23.50 1.64
CA PRO A 362 -2.31 23.40 0.94
C PRO A 362 -3.31 24.34 1.62
N SER A 363 -3.94 25.21 0.80
CA SER A 363 -5.04 26.09 1.17
C SER A 363 -6.29 25.32 1.58
#